data_AF-A0A2D2C569-F1
#
_entry.id   AF-A0A2D2C569-F1
#
_cell.length_a   1.000
_cell.length_b   1.000
_cell.length_c   1.000
_cell.angle_alpha   90.00
_cell.angle_beta   90.00
_cell.angle_gamma   90.00
#
_symmetry.space_group_name_H-M   'P 1'
#
loop_
_entity.id
_entity.type
_entity.pdbx_description
1 polymer ?
#
loop_
_entity_poly.entity_id
_entity_poly.type
_entity_poly.pdbx_seq_one_letter_code
_entity_poly.pdbx_strand_id
1 'polypeptide(L)'
;MGLVEPVRPFDFRLDENPDLPLADGAEILPEGQVAAILGRAVQAEIAPILKALKAIAGTEIWHLESPPPIFSNDHIAQYLEDRFRQDGKVPRVSAPAFRYKLWRLHSAAVRRLCRDLAVRFVPHPTQAVDEQGFLLPKYVPTNATHAAASYGRLQLEQLDELVSTQGKPHDHGDTPYRDLREIAFWSRSVARIPAGNVDPVADFPFRVAPAEKVATAGSCFAQHIARHLAQSGYNYYIAEQPHPALGPALARDFGYGVFSARYANIYTSRQLLQLIQRAEGMFVPATDVWEAPGGRGFVDPFRPTIHPGGYGSVEEMRADRDRHLAAVRLMLREMDVFVFTLGLTETWVDRRDGAVFPLCPGVSGGQFDSAIHQFLNLSIDDVRNDLNRSLALLRGIRPKLKVILTVSPVPLKATASIDHVLTATCYSKSVLRVAAHDIADAHDNVGYFPSYEIITGNFNRGAYYADDLREVRPEGVSHVMRTFFEHVAESGAHPNLTADRPTPSAPIIPAAPNAALLECEEELLEFDRVMAMRRDA
;
A
#
# COMPACT_ATOMS: atom_id res chain seq x y z
N MET A 1 -46.70 10.85 18.41
CA MET A 1 -47.13 12.27 18.36
C MET A 1 -48.09 12.45 17.18
N GLY A 2 -49.14 13.26 17.33
CA GLY A 2 -50.01 13.66 16.21
C GLY A 2 -51.34 12.91 16.03
N LEU A 3 -51.66 11.92 16.88
CA LEU A 3 -52.92 11.15 16.77
C LEU A 3 -54.16 12.01 17.05
N VAL A 4 -54.06 12.93 18.00
CA VAL A 4 -55.12 13.85 18.44
C VAL A 4 -54.73 15.29 18.12
N GLU A 5 -55.72 16.15 17.88
CA GLU A 5 -55.48 17.56 17.55
C GLU A 5 -54.79 18.28 18.73
N PRO A 6 -53.72 19.05 18.46
CA PRO A 6 -53.09 19.85 19.50
C PRO A 6 -54.01 21.01 19.91
N VAL A 7 -53.86 21.46 21.16
CA VAL A 7 -54.65 22.58 21.74
C VAL A 7 -54.60 23.83 20.86
N ARG A 8 -53.45 24.09 20.23
CA ARG A 8 -53.28 25.08 19.16
C ARG A 8 -53.02 24.33 17.84
N PRO A 9 -54.02 24.22 16.95
CA PRO A 9 -53.87 23.54 15.67
C PRO A 9 -52.74 24.14 14.83
N PHE A 10 -51.86 23.29 14.33
CA PHE A 10 -50.81 23.66 13.38
C PHE A 10 -50.70 22.60 12.28
N ASP A 11 -50.15 22.99 11.13
CA ASP A 11 -49.85 22.12 10.01
C ASP A 11 -48.61 22.64 9.25
N PHE A 12 -48.15 21.91 8.24
CA PHE A 12 -47.00 22.26 7.41
C PHE A 12 -47.13 21.64 6.02
N ARG A 13 -46.41 22.21 5.05
CA ARG A 13 -46.21 21.59 3.74
C ARG A 13 -45.06 20.61 3.84
N LEU A 14 -45.26 19.39 3.36
CA LEU A 14 -44.23 18.36 3.32
C LEU A 14 -43.56 18.41 1.94
N ASP A 15 -42.25 18.62 1.90
CA ASP A 15 -41.46 18.75 0.68
C ASP A 15 -41.56 17.48 -0.20
N GLU A 16 -41.64 16.30 0.42
CA GLU A 16 -41.82 15.02 -0.30
C GLU A 16 -43.18 14.90 -1.02
N ASN A 17 -44.21 15.64 -0.56
CA ASN A 17 -45.54 15.64 -1.15
C ASN A 17 -46.27 16.98 -0.84
N PRO A 18 -45.97 18.04 -1.60
CA PRO A 18 -46.42 19.40 -1.29
C PRO A 18 -47.92 19.63 -1.52
N ASP A 19 -48.58 18.71 -2.23
CA ASP A 19 -49.99 18.80 -2.63
C ASP A 19 -50.95 18.19 -1.59
N LEU A 20 -50.43 17.62 -0.49
CA LEU A 20 -51.26 17.12 0.60
C LEU A 20 -52.08 18.25 1.24
N PRO A 21 -53.36 18.00 1.58
CA PRO A 21 -54.22 19.04 2.13
C PRO A 21 -53.70 19.54 3.48
N LEU A 22 -53.89 20.83 3.71
CA LEU A 22 -53.65 21.49 4.99
C LEU A 22 -54.92 21.44 5.84
N ALA A 23 -54.78 21.26 7.14
CA ALA A 23 -55.90 21.29 8.07
C ALA A 23 -56.53 22.69 8.15
N ASP A 24 -57.86 22.76 8.05
CA ASP A 24 -58.61 24.01 8.10
C ASP A 24 -58.37 24.75 9.44
N GLY A 25 -57.99 26.03 9.34
CA GLY A 25 -57.76 26.90 10.51
C GLY A 25 -56.45 26.63 11.27
N ALA A 26 -55.56 25.78 10.76
CA ALA A 26 -54.27 25.50 11.39
C ALA A 26 -53.21 26.58 11.10
N GLU A 27 -52.35 26.87 12.08
CA GLU A 27 -51.14 27.69 11.89
C GLU A 27 -50.13 26.93 11.02
N ILE A 28 -49.66 27.56 9.94
CA ILE A 28 -48.69 26.91 9.03
C ILE A 28 -47.27 27.16 9.53
N LEU A 29 -46.60 26.08 9.96
CA LEU A 29 -45.20 26.11 10.38
C LEU A 29 -44.28 25.67 9.22
N PRO A 30 -43.04 26.18 9.15
CA PRO A 30 -42.02 25.64 8.26
C PRO A 30 -41.71 24.18 8.59
N GLU A 31 -41.60 23.31 7.57
CA GLU A 31 -41.27 21.88 7.74
C GLU A 31 -40.03 21.69 8.62
N GLY A 32 -38.96 22.45 8.38
CA GLY A 32 -37.71 22.36 9.13
C GLY A 32 -37.87 22.57 10.64
N GLN A 33 -38.84 23.39 11.08
CA GLN A 33 -39.13 23.57 12.50
C GLN A 33 -39.79 22.33 13.09
N VAL A 34 -40.78 21.77 12.38
CA VAL A 34 -41.48 20.55 12.78
C VAL A 34 -40.51 19.36 12.79
N ALA A 35 -39.66 19.24 11.78
CA ALA A 35 -38.61 18.22 11.68
C ALA A 35 -37.60 18.33 12.83
N ALA A 36 -37.22 19.54 13.24
CA ALA A 36 -36.33 19.74 14.38
C ALA A 36 -36.97 19.31 15.72
N ILE A 37 -38.27 19.58 15.92
CA ILE A 37 -39.02 19.13 17.10
C ILE A 37 -39.06 17.60 17.16
N LEU A 38 -39.45 16.95 16.06
CA LEU A 38 -39.51 15.48 15.97
C LEU A 38 -38.12 14.85 16.11
N GLY A 39 -37.09 15.45 15.50
CA GLY A 39 -35.71 15.01 15.63
C GLY A 39 -35.20 15.03 17.08
N ARG A 40 -35.54 16.07 17.86
CA ARG A 40 -35.22 16.11 19.30
C ARG A 40 -35.93 15.01 20.08
N ALA A 41 -37.20 14.74 19.79
CA ALA A 41 -37.94 13.66 20.42
C ALA A 41 -37.32 12.29 20.11
N VAL A 42 -36.98 12.02 18.84
CA VAL A 42 -36.29 10.79 18.43
C VAL A 42 -34.94 10.63 19.14
N GLN A 43 -34.17 11.72 19.29
CA GLN A 43 -32.91 11.70 20.04
C GLN A 43 -33.09 11.45 21.54
N ALA A 44 -34.18 11.93 22.13
CA ALA A 44 -34.47 11.73 23.55
C ALA A 44 -35.01 10.33 23.85
N GLU A 45 -35.87 9.78 22.99
CA GLU A 45 -36.61 8.55 23.26
C GLU A 45 -35.98 7.30 22.64
N ILE A 46 -35.49 7.38 21.39
CA ILE A 46 -35.04 6.21 20.63
C ILE A 46 -33.52 6.04 20.69
N ALA A 47 -32.76 7.14 20.63
CA ALA A 47 -31.29 7.06 20.60
C ALA A 47 -30.67 6.38 21.83
N PRO A 48 -31.12 6.61 23.07
CA PRO A 48 -30.57 5.92 24.25
C PRO A 48 -30.76 4.40 24.16
N ILE A 49 -31.93 3.95 23.69
CA ILE A 49 -32.26 2.52 23.53
C ILE A 49 -31.35 1.88 22.49
N LEU A 50 -31.22 2.49 21.30
CA LEU A 50 -30.36 1.94 20.24
C LEU A 50 -28.89 1.93 20.63
N LYS A 51 -28.40 2.96 21.34
CA LYS A 51 -27.02 3.00 21.86
C LYS A 51 -26.78 1.91 22.90
N ALA A 52 -27.72 1.72 23.82
CA ALA A 52 -27.64 0.67 24.84
C ALA A 52 -27.64 -0.73 24.19
N LEU A 53 -28.58 -1.00 23.27
CA LEU A 53 -28.64 -2.26 22.52
C LEU A 53 -27.36 -2.51 21.73
N LYS A 54 -26.79 -1.50 21.08
CA LYS A 54 -25.52 -1.63 20.35
C LYS A 54 -24.33 -1.92 21.25
N ALA A 55 -24.31 -1.38 22.47
CA ALA A 55 -23.24 -1.63 23.43
C ALA A 55 -23.25 -3.08 23.96
N ILE A 56 -24.41 -3.74 23.96
CA ILE A 56 -24.57 -5.10 24.47
C ILE A 56 -24.68 -6.16 23.36
N ALA A 57 -25.09 -5.78 22.16
CA ALA A 57 -25.27 -6.71 21.05
C ALA A 57 -23.92 -7.01 20.36
N GLY A 58 -23.58 -8.29 20.26
CA GLY A 58 -22.48 -8.78 19.42
C GLY A 58 -22.88 -9.05 17.97
N THR A 59 -24.07 -8.63 17.55
CA THR A 59 -24.68 -8.92 16.24
C THR A 59 -25.27 -7.66 15.61
N GLU A 60 -25.63 -7.74 14.33
CA GLU A 60 -26.32 -6.66 13.62
C GLU A 60 -27.67 -6.34 14.27
N ILE A 61 -28.01 -5.05 14.38
CA ILE A 61 -29.29 -4.57 14.91
C ILE A 61 -30.11 -4.00 13.77
N TRP A 62 -31.38 -4.42 13.70
CA TRP A 62 -32.34 -3.99 12.70
C TRP A 62 -33.46 -3.20 13.38
N HIS A 63 -33.72 -1.99 12.93
CA HIS A 63 -34.80 -1.13 13.38
C HIS A 63 -35.92 -1.15 12.36
N LEU A 64 -37.09 -1.65 12.75
CA LEU A 64 -38.28 -1.69 11.89
C LEU A 64 -39.00 -0.35 11.94
N GLU A 65 -39.31 0.20 10.77
CA GLU A 65 -40.14 1.40 10.66
C GLU A 65 -41.51 1.18 11.33
N SER A 66 -41.97 2.18 12.09
CA SER A 66 -43.30 2.17 12.67
C SER A 66 -44.37 2.09 11.58
N PRO A 67 -45.48 1.37 11.79
CA PRO A 67 -46.55 1.25 10.81
C PRO A 67 -47.03 2.62 10.28
N PRO A 68 -47.41 2.70 8.99
CA PRO A 68 -48.11 3.85 8.44
C PRO A 68 -49.37 4.20 9.24
N PRO A 69 -49.80 5.47 9.26
CA PRO A 69 -50.95 5.87 10.05
C PRO A 69 -52.26 5.29 9.50
N ILE A 70 -53.24 5.12 10.38
CA ILE A 70 -54.61 4.74 10.03
C ILE A 70 -55.32 5.93 9.37
N PHE A 71 -55.99 5.70 8.25
CA PHE A 71 -56.76 6.74 7.53
C PHE A 71 -58.02 7.16 8.30
N SER A 72 -58.84 6.19 8.76
CA SER A 72 -60.15 6.46 9.36
C SER A 72 -60.06 7.15 10.72
N ASN A 73 -60.58 8.38 10.81
CA ASN A 73 -60.73 9.11 12.07
C ASN A 73 -61.75 8.44 12.99
N ASP A 74 -62.83 7.89 12.43
CA ASP A 74 -63.89 7.22 13.21
C ASP A 74 -63.34 5.96 13.90
N HIS A 75 -62.52 5.18 13.18
CA HIS A 75 -61.85 4.02 13.76
C HIS A 75 -60.95 4.41 14.92
N ILE A 76 -60.11 5.43 14.72
CA ILE A 76 -59.21 5.93 15.77
C ILE A 76 -60.02 6.42 16.97
N ALA A 77 -61.12 7.17 16.75
CA ALA A 77 -61.96 7.68 17.82
C ALA A 77 -62.66 6.56 18.61
N GLN A 78 -63.14 5.53 17.92
CA GLN A 78 -63.81 4.37 18.51
C GLN A 78 -62.85 3.53 19.38
N TYR A 79 -61.62 3.33 18.91
CA TYR A 79 -60.64 2.44 19.55
C TYR A 79 -59.49 3.19 20.24
N LEU A 80 -59.70 4.46 20.58
CA LEU A 80 -58.70 5.29 21.23
C LEU A 80 -58.40 4.82 22.65
N GLU A 81 -57.12 4.56 22.94
CA GLU A 81 -56.67 4.11 24.25
C GLU A 81 -56.79 5.21 25.32
N ASP A 82 -57.03 4.83 26.58
CA ASP A 82 -57.36 5.75 27.67
C ASP A 82 -56.31 6.85 27.92
N ARG A 83 -55.04 6.55 27.65
CA ARG A 83 -53.93 7.52 27.78
C ARG A 83 -54.06 8.76 26.90
N PHE A 84 -54.88 8.69 25.84
CA PHE A 84 -55.14 9.82 24.95
C PHE A 84 -56.45 10.53 25.27
N ARG A 85 -57.27 10.01 26.19
CA ARG A 85 -58.53 10.63 26.58
C ARG A 85 -58.26 11.79 27.53
N GLN A 86 -58.94 12.91 27.30
CA GLN A 86 -58.90 14.07 28.19
C GLN A 86 -60.19 14.10 28.99
N ASP A 87 -60.11 13.99 30.31
CA ASP A 87 -61.26 13.92 31.22
C ASP A 87 -62.28 12.83 30.85
N GLY A 88 -61.79 11.67 30.38
CA GLY A 88 -62.62 10.53 29.95
C GLY A 88 -63.31 10.70 28.59
N LYS A 89 -63.14 11.85 27.93
CA LYS A 89 -63.70 12.13 26.60
C LYS A 89 -62.70 11.81 25.49
N VAL A 90 -63.23 11.44 24.33
CA VAL A 90 -62.44 11.23 23.11
C VAL A 90 -62.11 12.62 22.54
N PRO A 91 -60.84 13.06 22.54
CA PRO A 91 -60.45 14.31 21.89
C PRO A 91 -60.63 14.22 20.38
N ARG A 92 -60.64 15.37 19.70
CA ARG A 92 -60.73 15.41 18.25
C ARG A 92 -59.49 14.74 17.64
N VAL A 93 -59.73 13.75 16.79
CA VAL A 93 -58.69 13.03 16.07
C VAL A 93 -58.16 13.93 14.95
N SER A 94 -56.83 14.01 14.81
CA SER A 94 -56.18 14.83 13.79
C SER A 94 -56.67 14.53 12.36
N ALA A 95 -56.43 15.41 11.40
CA ALA A 95 -56.69 15.07 10.00
C ALA A 95 -55.73 13.95 9.51
N PRO A 96 -56.18 13.04 8.61
CA PRO A 96 -55.33 11.98 8.08
C PRO A 96 -54.05 12.51 7.41
N ALA A 97 -54.15 13.55 6.59
CA ALA A 97 -52.99 14.15 5.93
C ALA A 97 -51.97 14.72 6.93
N PHE A 98 -52.43 15.31 8.04
CA PHE A 98 -51.54 15.81 9.09
C PHE A 98 -50.78 14.66 9.78
N ARG A 99 -51.47 13.56 10.12
CA ARG A 99 -50.82 12.36 10.68
C ARG A 99 -49.78 11.78 9.73
N TYR A 100 -50.10 11.71 8.44
CA TYR A 100 -49.18 11.23 7.41
C TYR A 100 -47.92 12.08 7.35
N LYS A 101 -48.06 13.41 7.27
CA LYS A 101 -46.93 14.35 7.24
C LYS A 101 -46.02 14.19 8.46
N LEU A 102 -46.59 14.10 9.66
CA LEU A 102 -45.82 13.88 10.90
C LEU A 102 -45.09 12.52 10.91
N TRP A 103 -45.76 11.46 10.45
CA TRP A 103 -45.14 10.13 10.37
C TRP A 103 -43.95 10.11 9.40
N ARG A 104 -44.05 10.79 8.24
CA ARG A 104 -42.93 10.92 7.28
C ARG A 104 -41.71 11.59 7.90
N LEU A 105 -41.89 12.74 8.55
CA LEU A 105 -40.79 13.44 9.21
C LEU A 105 -40.19 12.63 10.37
N HIS A 106 -41.03 11.96 11.16
CA HIS A 106 -40.57 11.10 12.24
C HIS A 106 -39.75 9.91 11.69
N SER A 107 -40.25 9.23 10.67
CA SER A 107 -39.53 8.13 10.00
C SER A 107 -38.19 8.59 9.43
N ALA A 108 -38.15 9.75 8.78
CA ALA A 108 -36.91 10.33 8.26
C ALA A 108 -35.89 10.61 9.39
N ALA A 109 -36.35 11.14 10.52
CA ALA A 109 -35.50 11.36 11.70
C ALA A 109 -34.95 10.05 12.29
N VAL A 110 -35.78 9.01 12.40
CA VAL A 110 -35.37 7.68 12.87
C VAL A 110 -34.39 7.02 11.89
N ARG A 111 -34.65 7.09 10.59
CA ARG A 111 -33.74 6.56 9.55
C ARG A 111 -32.37 7.24 9.60
N ARG A 112 -32.34 8.56 9.81
CA ARG A 112 -31.09 9.32 10.03
C ARG A 112 -30.35 8.82 11.27
N LEU A 113 -31.04 8.68 12.41
CA LEU A 113 -30.45 8.16 13.64
C LEU A 113 -29.88 6.74 13.45
N CYS A 114 -30.60 5.86 12.76
CA CYS A 114 -30.15 4.50 12.47
C CYS A 114 -28.86 4.50 11.66
N ARG A 115 -28.79 5.32 10.60
CA ARG A 115 -27.57 5.49 9.80
C ARG A 115 -26.40 6.00 10.65
N ASP A 116 -26.63 7.03 11.46
CA ASP A 116 -25.58 7.64 12.30
C ASP A 116 -25.05 6.63 13.36
N LEU A 117 -25.89 5.67 13.77
CA LEU A 117 -25.53 4.59 14.69
C LEU A 117 -25.13 3.28 14.00
N ALA A 118 -25.02 3.24 12.66
CA ALA A 118 -24.81 2.01 11.89
C ALA A 118 -25.78 0.86 12.27
N VAL A 119 -27.04 1.19 12.48
CA VAL A 119 -28.17 0.28 12.68
C VAL A 119 -28.93 0.18 11.35
N ARG A 120 -29.32 -1.03 10.94
CA ARG A 120 -30.04 -1.23 9.69
C ARG A 120 -31.50 -0.78 9.86
N PHE A 121 -31.95 0.19 9.07
CA PHE A 121 -33.34 0.61 9.05
C PHE A 121 -34.13 -0.21 8.02
N VAL A 122 -35.23 -0.82 8.42
CA VAL A 122 -36.11 -1.62 7.56
C VAL A 122 -37.40 -0.83 7.32
N PRO A 123 -37.69 -0.40 6.08
CA PRO A 123 -38.93 0.33 5.78
C PRO A 123 -40.15 -0.59 5.91
N HIS A 124 -41.31 0.01 6.14
CA HIS A 124 -42.58 -0.73 6.19
C HIS A 124 -42.84 -1.51 4.89
N PRO A 125 -43.58 -2.64 4.94
CA PRO A 125 -43.95 -3.39 3.73
C PRO A 125 -44.83 -2.55 2.80
N THR A 126 -44.44 -2.39 1.54
CA THR A 126 -45.21 -1.60 0.54
C THR A 126 -46.61 -2.17 0.28
N GLN A 127 -46.80 -3.48 0.47
CA GLN A 127 -48.10 -4.15 0.35
C GLN A 127 -49.07 -3.82 1.50
N ALA A 128 -48.60 -3.13 2.53
CA ALA A 128 -49.42 -2.77 3.69
C ALA A 128 -50.16 -1.44 3.54
N VAL A 129 -49.84 -0.64 2.51
CA VAL A 129 -50.41 0.69 2.32
C VAL A 129 -51.33 0.78 1.10
N ASP A 130 -52.27 1.73 1.13
CA ASP A 130 -53.03 2.14 -0.03
C ASP A 130 -52.24 3.12 -0.93
N GLU A 131 -52.85 3.55 -2.04
CA GLU A 131 -52.25 4.50 -2.99
C GLU A 131 -51.90 5.86 -2.37
N GLN A 132 -52.52 6.20 -1.23
CA GLN A 132 -52.29 7.45 -0.50
C GLN A 132 -51.25 7.27 0.63
N GLY A 133 -50.72 6.06 0.82
CA GLY A 133 -49.70 5.74 1.82
C GLY A 133 -50.25 5.47 3.22
N PHE A 134 -51.55 5.26 3.39
CA PHE A 134 -52.17 4.89 4.67
C PHE A 134 -52.28 3.38 4.83
N LEU A 135 -52.31 2.91 6.08
CA LEU A 135 -52.40 1.49 6.38
C LEU A 135 -53.73 0.88 5.87
N LEU A 136 -53.65 -0.20 5.09
CA LEU A 136 -54.83 -0.87 4.54
C LEU A 136 -55.74 -1.43 5.65
N PRO A 137 -57.08 -1.40 5.48
CA PRO A 137 -58.03 -1.84 6.51
C PRO A 137 -57.78 -3.25 7.08
N LYS A 138 -57.33 -4.20 6.24
CA LYS A 138 -57.01 -5.59 6.66
C LYS A 138 -55.82 -5.69 7.66
N TYR A 139 -55.06 -4.62 7.82
CA TYR A 139 -53.93 -4.52 8.75
C TYR A 139 -54.23 -3.61 9.95
N VAL A 140 -55.43 -3.03 10.02
CA VAL A 140 -55.85 -2.19 11.14
C VAL A 140 -56.45 -3.07 12.24
N PRO A 141 -55.93 -3.04 13.49
CA PRO A 141 -56.47 -3.80 14.62
C PRO A 141 -57.61 -3.05 15.32
N THR A 142 -58.21 -3.67 16.33
CA THR A 142 -59.15 -3.01 17.26
C THR A 142 -58.41 -2.15 18.31
N ASN A 143 -57.46 -1.32 17.87
CA ASN A 143 -56.80 -0.25 18.64
C ASN A 143 -56.43 0.91 17.70
N ALA A 144 -55.96 2.03 18.27
CA ALA A 144 -55.68 3.25 17.52
C ALA A 144 -54.18 3.50 17.21
N THR A 145 -53.26 2.76 17.83
CA THR A 145 -51.81 3.05 17.77
C THR A 145 -50.92 1.95 17.18
N HIS A 146 -51.43 0.74 16.98
CA HIS A 146 -50.67 -0.39 16.48
C HIS A 146 -51.24 -0.92 15.16
N ALA A 147 -50.47 -1.75 14.48
CA ALA A 147 -50.95 -2.57 13.36
C ALA A 147 -51.35 -3.97 13.86
N ALA A 148 -52.20 -4.66 13.09
CA ALA A 148 -52.66 -6.00 13.41
C ALA A 148 -51.56 -7.06 13.26
N ALA A 149 -51.78 -8.25 13.82
CA ALA A 149 -50.85 -9.38 13.67
C ALA A 149 -50.60 -9.76 12.20
N SER A 150 -51.58 -9.52 11.31
CA SER A 150 -51.45 -9.69 9.86
C SER A 150 -50.38 -8.77 9.25
N TYR A 151 -50.16 -7.58 9.81
CA TYR A 151 -49.06 -6.69 9.42
C TYR A 151 -47.72 -7.20 9.95
N GLY A 152 -47.70 -7.69 11.20
CA GLY A 152 -46.52 -8.33 11.78
C GLY A 152 -46.04 -9.52 10.93
N ARG A 153 -46.97 -10.30 10.36
CA ARG A 153 -46.64 -11.36 9.41
C ARG A 153 -45.98 -10.84 8.14
N LEU A 154 -46.48 -9.76 7.54
CA LEU A 154 -45.83 -9.13 6.38
C LEU A 154 -44.42 -8.63 6.72
N GLN A 155 -44.23 -8.05 7.92
CA GLN A 155 -42.90 -7.64 8.37
C GLN A 155 -41.97 -8.85 8.53
N LEU A 156 -42.44 -9.96 9.08
CA LEU A 156 -41.64 -11.18 9.18
C LEU A 156 -41.29 -11.76 7.80
N GLU A 157 -42.24 -11.79 6.86
CA GLU A 157 -41.99 -12.23 5.48
C GLU A 157 -40.95 -11.33 4.77
N GLN A 158 -41.05 -10.02 4.96
CA GLN A 158 -40.05 -9.05 4.47
C GLN A 158 -38.68 -9.27 5.13
N LEU A 159 -38.64 -9.57 6.43
CA LEU A 159 -37.40 -9.87 7.15
C LEU A 159 -36.78 -11.18 6.69
N ASP A 160 -37.58 -12.24 6.50
CA ASP A 160 -37.13 -13.52 5.97
C ASP A 160 -36.57 -13.35 4.55
N GLU A 161 -37.19 -12.53 3.71
CA GLU A 161 -36.64 -12.18 2.39
C GLU A 161 -35.32 -11.40 2.51
N LEU A 162 -35.24 -10.42 3.41
CA LEU A 162 -34.02 -9.64 3.65
C LEU A 162 -32.88 -10.47 4.26
N VAL A 163 -33.18 -11.49 5.07
CA VAL A 163 -32.22 -12.43 5.69
C VAL A 163 -31.82 -13.53 4.71
N SER A 164 -32.75 -14.09 3.95
CA SER A 164 -32.45 -15.09 2.90
C SER A 164 -31.66 -14.47 1.75
N THR A 165 -31.86 -13.17 1.48
CA THR A 165 -31.00 -12.38 0.61
C THR A 165 -29.71 -11.91 1.30
N GLN A 166 -29.47 -12.06 2.61
CA GLN A 166 -28.11 -11.86 3.16
C GLN A 166 -27.10 -12.89 2.64
N GLY A 167 -27.57 -14.02 2.08
CA GLY A 167 -26.75 -14.96 1.30
C GLY A 167 -26.54 -14.57 -0.17
N LYS A 168 -27.23 -13.53 -0.67
CA LYS A 168 -27.09 -13.03 -2.04
C LYS A 168 -26.65 -11.55 -2.00
N PRO A 169 -25.49 -11.21 -2.56
CA PRO A 169 -25.03 -9.82 -2.54
C PRO A 169 -26.14 -8.89 -3.05
N HIS A 170 -26.25 -7.71 -2.43
CA HIS A 170 -27.00 -6.58 -2.98
C HIS A 170 -26.80 -6.57 -4.50
N ASP A 171 -27.89 -6.39 -5.26
CA ASP A 171 -27.79 -6.09 -6.69
C ASP A 171 -27.22 -4.67 -6.83
N HIS A 172 -25.93 -4.55 -6.50
CA HIS A 172 -25.05 -3.55 -7.06
C HIS A 172 -25.11 -3.85 -8.55
N GLY A 173 -25.81 -3.00 -9.31
CA GLY A 173 -25.91 -3.16 -10.76
C GLY A 173 -24.55 -3.50 -11.35
N ASP A 174 -24.54 -4.30 -12.41
CA ASP A 174 -23.34 -4.95 -12.96
C ASP A 174 -22.09 -4.05 -12.94
N THR A 175 -21.24 -4.20 -11.92
CA THR A 175 -19.99 -3.45 -11.80
C THR A 175 -18.84 -4.37 -12.13
N PRO A 176 -17.78 -3.86 -12.79
CA PRO A 176 -16.59 -4.66 -13.09
C PRO A 176 -15.85 -5.15 -11.84
N TYR A 177 -16.20 -4.66 -10.64
CA TYR A 177 -15.61 -5.09 -9.37
C TYR A 177 -16.18 -6.42 -8.87
N ARG A 178 -17.40 -6.81 -9.27
CA ARG A 178 -18.12 -7.97 -8.72
C ARG A 178 -17.35 -9.27 -8.87
N ASP A 179 -16.70 -9.45 -10.03
CA ASP A 179 -15.99 -10.68 -10.40
C ASP A 179 -14.46 -10.56 -10.22
N LEU A 180 -13.98 -9.48 -9.58
CA LEU A 180 -12.55 -9.35 -9.28
C LEU A 180 -12.12 -10.32 -8.19
N ARG A 181 -10.88 -10.81 -8.33
CA ARG A 181 -10.19 -11.62 -7.30
C ARG A 181 -10.14 -10.87 -5.96
N GLU A 182 -10.08 -11.61 -4.85
CA GLU A 182 -10.04 -11.03 -3.51
C GLU A 182 -8.88 -10.07 -3.28
N ILE A 183 -7.76 -10.26 -4.01
CA ILE A 183 -6.58 -9.39 -4.00
C ILE A 183 -6.92 -7.92 -4.31
N ALA A 184 -7.99 -7.66 -5.08
CA ALA A 184 -8.43 -6.32 -5.45
C ALA A 184 -9.12 -5.56 -4.30
N PHE A 185 -9.44 -6.23 -3.19
CA PHE A 185 -10.20 -5.65 -2.08
C PHE A 185 -9.36 -5.54 -0.82
N TRP A 186 -9.03 -4.31 -0.40
CA TRP A 186 -8.21 -4.02 0.79
C TRP A 186 -8.64 -4.79 2.04
N SER A 187 -9.95 -4.90 2.29
CA SER A 187 -10.46 -5.60 3.47
C SER A 187 -10.12 -7.09 3.45
N ARG A 188 -10.05 -7.72 2.27
CA ARG A 188 -9.82 -9.15 2.10
C ARG A 188 -8.35 -9.49 1.90
N SER A 189 -7.57 -8.63 1.25
CA SER A 189 -6.16 -8.88 0.96
C SER A 189 -5.17 -8.25 1.94
N VAL A 190 -5.62 -7.28 2.75
CA VAL A 190 -4.75 -6.58 3.70
C VAL A 190 -5.33 -6.58 5.10
N ALA A 191 -6.50 -5.96 5.33
CA ALA A 191 -6.96 -5.66 6.70
C ALA A 191 -7.35 -6.90 7.53
N ARG A 192 -7.81 -7.98 6.89
CA ARG A 192 -8.18 -9.24 7.55
C ARG A 192 -7.05 -10.28 7.54
N ILE A 193 -5.96 -10.01 6.85
CA ILE A 193 -4.84 -10.94 6.72
C ILE A 193 -3.83 -10.64 7.82
N PRO A 194 -3.30 -11.66 8.53
CA PRO A 194 -2.20 -11.46 9.46
C PRO A 194 -1.04 -10.76 8.77
N ALA A 195 -0.42 -9.76 9.40
CA ALA A 195 0.60 -8.92 8.75
C ALA A 195 1.72 -9.74 8.08
N GLY A 196 2.18 -10.80 8.76
CA GLY A 196 3.19 -11.71 8.22
C GLY A 196 2.73 -12.60 7.07
N ASN A 197 1.48 -12.51 6.61
CA ASN A 197 0.91 -13.29 5.51
C ASN A 197 0.33 -12.41 4.39
N VAL A 198 0.46 -11.08 4.49
CA VAL A 198 0.00 -10.16 3.44
C VAL A 198 0.84 -10.36 2.19
N ASP A 199 0.20 -10.74 1.10
CA ASP A 199 0.87 -11.03 -0.17
C ASP A 199 0.39 -10.07 -1.27
N PRO A 200 1.23 -9.10 -1.68
CA PRO A 200 0.89 -8.15 -2.73
C PRO A 200 1.24 -8.64 -4.15
N VAL A 201 1.74 -9.87 -4.33
CA VAL A 201 2.06 -10.40 -5.66
C VAL A 201 0.80 -10.95 -6.32
N ALA A 202 0.33 -10.28 -7.37
CA ALA A 202 -0.86 -10.71 -8.10
C ALA A 202 -0.53 -11.78 -9.16
N ASP A 203 0.14 -11.38 -10.24
CA ASP A 203 0.64 -12.27 -11.29
C ASP A 203 2.08 -11.83 -11.62
N PHE A 204 3.03 -12.76 -11.59
CA PHE A 204 4.42 -12.50 -11.93
C PHE A 204 4.75 -13.18 -13.28
N PRO A 205 5.39 -12.49 -14.25
CA PRO A 205 5.37 -12.88 -15.66
C PRO A 205 6.16 -14.15 -16.01
N PHE A 206 7.06 -14.60 -15.15
CA PHE A 206 7.89 -15.79 -15.39
C PHE A 206 8.37 -16.41 -14.08
N ARG A 207 8.76 -17.68 -14.12
CA ARG A 207 9.50 -18.31 -13.02
C ARG A 207 10.98 -18.46 -13.34
N VAL A 208 11.78 -18.57 -12.29
CA VAL A 208 13.22 -18.77 -12.30
C VAL A 208 13.51 -20.21 -11.90
N ALA A 209 14.21 -20.94 -12.75
CA ALA A 209 14.63 -22.31 -12.47
C ALA A 209 15.92 -22.32 -11.61
N PRO A 210 16.13 -23.31 -10.74
CA PRO A 210 17.33 -23.38 -9.89
C PRO A 210 18.66 -23.35 -10.64
N ALA A 211 18.69 -23.82 -11.90
CA ALA A 211 19.90 -23.87 -12.72
C ALA A 211 20.22 -22.55 -13.45
N GLU A 212 19.24 -21.65 -13.61
CA GLU A 212 19.43 -20.36 -14.29
C GLU A 212 20.43 -19.49 -13.52
N LYS A 213 21.39 -18.90 -14.23
CA LYS A 213 22.40 -18.01 -13.62
C LYS A 213 21.74 -16.70 -13.20
N VAL A 214 21.50 -16.53 -11.91
CA VAL A 214 20.89 -15.31 -11.35
C VAL A 214 21.98 -14.33 -10.94
N ALA A 215 22.02 -13.18 -11.61
CA ALA A 215 22.85 -12.06 -11.23
C ALA A 215 22.03 -11.00 -10.48
N THR A 216 22.63 -10.35 -9.48
CA THR A 216 21.94 -9.30 -8.69
C THR A 216 22.78 -8.04 -8.62
N ALA A 217 22.18 -6.87 -8.82
CA ALA A 217 22.79 -5.57 -8.56
C ALA A 217 21.78 -4.63 -7.88
N GLY A 218 22.25 -3.52 -7.30
CA GLY A 218 21.37 -2.49 -6.76
C GLY A 218 21.81 -1.94 -5.41
N SER A 219 20.85 -1.45 -4.65
CA SER A 219 21.05 -1.03 -3.25
C SER A 219 21.42 -2.19 -2.30
N CYS A 220 21.78 -1.88 -1.06
CA CYS A 220 22.05 -2.86 0.00
C CYS A 220 20.96 -3.94 0.16
N PHE A 221 19.69 -3.60 -0.10
CA PHE A 221 18.59 -4.55 0.01
C PHE A 221 18.73 -5.72 -0.98
N ALA A 222 19.34 -5.51 -2.15
CA ALA A 222 19.63 -6.58 -3.12
C ALA A 222 20.54 -7.67 -2.54
N GLN A 223 21.41 -7.33 -1.58
CA GLN A 223 22.31 -8.29 -0.95
C GLN A 223 21.54 -9.34 -0.15
N HIS A 224 20.35 -9.01 0.39
CA HIS A 224 19.48 -9.99 1.03
C HIS A 224 18.92 -10.99 0.02
N ILE A 225 18.50 -10.53 -1.16
CA ILE A 225 17.99 -11.40 -2.22
C ILE A 225 19.09 -12.36 -2.70
N ALA A 226 20.28 -11.82 -2.98
CA ALA A 226 21.47 -12.60 -3.35
C ALA A 226 21.77 -13.73 -2.35
N ARG A 227 21.83 -13.39 -1.05
CA ARG A 227 22.13 -14.33 0.03
C ARG A 227 21.09 -15.45 0.14
N HIS A 228 19.81 -15.13 -0.01
CA HIS A 228 18.76 -16.13 0.13
C HIS A 228 18.66 -17.03 -1.10
N LEU A 229 18.81 -16.49 -2.32
CA LEU A 229 18.88 -17.31 -3.56
C LEU A 229 19.97 -18.38 -3.43
N ALA A 230 21.15 -17.94 -3.03
CA ALA A 230 22.30 -18.77 -2.73
C ALA A 230 22.02 -19.87 -1.71
N GLN A 231 21.45 -19.52 -0.56
CA GLN A 231 21.13 -20.46 0.53
C GLN A 231 20.01 -21.43 0.15
N SER A 232 19.13 -21.05 -0.77
CA SER A 232 18.03 -21.86 -1.26
C SER A 232 18.40 -22.75 -2.46
N GLY A 233 19.69 -22.85 -2.81
CA GLY A 233 20.19 -23.77 -3.83
C GLY A 233 19.96 -23.32 -5.28
N TYR A 234 19.67 -22.03 -5.49
CA TYR A 234 19.68 -21.41 -6.82
C TYR A 234 21.12 -21.13 -7.26
N ASN A 235 21.33 -21.12 -8.56
CA ASN A 235 22.60 -20.74 -9.18
C ASN A 235 22.81 -19.21 -9.10
N TYR A 236 23.10 -18.72 -7.90
CA TYR A 236 23.54 -17.35 -7.71
C TYR A 236 24.90 -17.15 -8.37
N TYR A 237 24.90 -16.37 -9.45
CA TYR A 237 26.03 -16.27 -10.36
C TYR A 237 26.98 -15.15 -9.95
N ILE A 238 28.21 -15.52 -9.65
CA ILE A 238 29.31 -14.62 -9.27
C ILE A 238 30.38 -14.71 -10.36
N ALA A 239 30.50 -13.68 -11.19
CA ALA A 239 31.46 -13.60 -12.29
C ALA A 239 32.86 -13.19 -11.82
N GLU A 240 32.94 -12.31 -10.81
CA GLU A 240 34.22 -11.84 -10.27
C GLU A 240 34.60 -12.65 -9.03
N GLN A 241 35.47 -13.63 -9.22
CA GLN A 241 35.93 -14.53 -8.16
C GLN A 241 37.19 -14.00 -7.47
N PRO A 242 37.32 -14.17 -6.14
CA PRO A 242 38.54 -13.80 -5.43
C PRO A 242 39.69 -14.72 -5.84
N HIS A 243 40.92 -14.19 -5.78
CA HIS A 243 42.11 -15.03 -5.94
C HIS A 243 42.15 -16.12 -4.85
N PRO A 244 42.52 -17.38 -5.14
CA PRO A 244 42.52 -18.48 -4.15
C PRO A 244 43.38 -18.24 -2.89
N ALA A 245 44.35 -17.33 -2.98
CA ALA A 245 45.17 -16.92 -1.84
C ALA A 245 44.43 -16.00 -0.84
N LEU A 246 43.34 -15.35 -1.26
CA LEU A 246 42.51 -14.56 -0.37
C LEU A 246 41.60 -15.51 0.40
N GLY A 247 41.84 -15.62 1.71
CA GLY A 247 40.95 -16.34 2.60
C GLY A 247 39.54 -15.73 2.58
N PRO A 248 38.51 -16.50 2.94
CA PRO A 248 37.13 -16.06 2.69
C PRO A 248 36.71 -14.80 3.47
N ALA A 249 37.25 -14.57 4.67
CA ALA A 249 37.00 -13.33 5.40
C ALA A 249 37.54 -12.11 4.63
N LEU A 250 38.80 -12.18 4.22
CA LEU A 250 39.46 -11.09 3.51
C LEU A 250 38.82 -10.84 2.14
N ALA A 251 38.45 -11.89 1.41
CA ALA A 251 37.73 -11.74 0.15
C ALA A 251 36.46 -10.87 0.29
N ARG A 252 35.70 -11.03 1.39
CA ARG A 252 34.54 -10.19 1.65
C ARG A 252 34.89 -8.76 2.02
N ASP A 253 35.94 -8.54 2.80
CA ASP A 253 36.40 -7.19 3.15
C ASP A 253 36.77 -6.38 1.90
N PHE A 254 37.24 -7.07 0.86
CA PHE A 254 37.47 -6.52 -0.48
C PHE A 254 36.22 -6.60 -1.40
N GLY A 255 35.02 -6.87 -0.88
CA GLY A 255 33.77 -6.84 -1.65
C GLY A 255 33.49 -8.03 -2.58
N TYR A 256 34.29 -9.09 -2.55
CA TYR A 256 34.01 -10.29 -3.34
C TYR A 256 32.80 -11.05 -2.78
N GLY A 257 31.94 -11.54 -3.69
CA GLY A 257 30.76 -12.35 -3.34
C GLY A 257 29.60 -11.57 -2.71
N VAL A 258 29.72 -10.23 -2.58
CA VAL A 258 28.61 -9.37 -2.15
C VAL A 258 27.53 -9.28 -3.24
N PHE A 259 27.97 -9.04 -4.47
CA PHE A 259 27.17 -9.04 -5.68
C PHE A 259 27.77 -10.00 -6.72
N SER A 260 27.17 -10.04 -7.91
CA SER A 260 27.66 -10.86 -9.03
C SER A 260 29.01 -10.40 -9.59
N ALA A 261 29.39 -9.15 -9.35
CA ALA A 261 30.74 -8.62 -9.53
C ALA A 261 31.02 -7.51 -8.50
N ARG A 262 32.27 -7.08 -8.40
CA ARG A 262 32.79 -6.21 -7.33
C ARG A 262 32.55 -4.72 -7.61
N TYR A 263 31.31 -4.36 -7.98
CA TYR A 263 30.89 -2.98 -8.32
C TYR A 263 30.27 -2.19 -7.15
N ALA A 264 30.34 -2.72 -5.92
CA ALA A 264 29.67 -2.14 -4.74
C ALA A 264 28.14 -1.98 -4.95
N ASN A 265 27.50 -1.00 -4.30
CA ASN A 265 26.08 -0.74 -4.52
C ASN A 265 25.88 0.09 -5.79
N ILE A 266 24.81 -0.22 -6.53
CA ILE A 266 24.35 0.58 -7.67
C ILE A 266 23.03 1.21 -7.26
N TYR A 267 23.06 2.46 -6.83
CA TYR A 267 21.88 3.12 -6.27
C TYR A 267 20.91 3.62 -7.34
N THR A 268 21.44 4.19 -8.43
CA THR A 268 20.63 4.87 -9.46
C THR A 268 20.59 4.12 -10.79
N SER A 269 19.55 4.35 -11.58
CA SER A 269 19.44 3.84 -12.95
C SER A 269 20.59 4.32 -13.85
N ARG A 270 21.07 5.55 -13.64
CA ARG A 270 22.18 6.13 -14.39
C ARG A 270 23.49 5.40 -14.13
N GLN A 271 23.75 4.98 -12.89
CA GLN A 271 24.93 4.18 -12.54
C GLN A 271 24.89 2.81 -13.21
N LEU A 272 23.73 2.15 -13.28
CA LEU A 272 23.59 0.87 -14.00
C LEU A 272 23.91 1.05 -15.48
N LEU A 273 23.30 2.04 -16.14
CA LEU A 273 23.55 2.33 -17.55
C LEU A 273 25.04 2.60 -17.80
N GLN A 274 25.65 3.45 -16.97
CA GLN A 274 27.06 3.77 -17.04
C GLN A 274 27.96 2.54 -16.83
N LEU A 275 27.64 1.65 -15.90
CA LEU A 275 28.41 0.43 -15.66
C LEU A 275 28.41 -0.46 -16.91
N ILE A 276 27.24 -0.66 -17.52
CA ILE A 276 27.11 -1.45 -18.76
C ILE A 276 27.93 -0.81 -19.89
N GLN A 277 27.81 0.50 -20.06
CA GLN A 277 28.55 1.23 -21.11
C GLN A 277 30.07 1.18 -20.89
N ARG A 278 30.54 1.30 -19.64
CA ARG A 278 31.96 1.17 -19.31
C ARG A 278 32.48 -0.24 -19.55
N ALA A 279 31.72 -1.27 -19.15
CA ALA A 279 32.11 -2.66 -19.36
C ALA A 279 32.20 -3.05 -20.85
N GLU A 280 31.34 -2.48 -21.69
CA GLU A 280 31.37 -2.67 -23.15
C GLU A 280 32.30 -1.67 -23.88
N GLY A 281 33.02 -0.81 -23.16
CA GLY A 281 33.93 0.18 -23.75
C GLY A 281 33.25 1.30 -24.54
N MET A 282 31.93 1.49 -24.36
CA MET A 282 31.12 2.53 -25.01
C MET A 282 31.26 3.89 -24.32
N PHE A 283 31.74 3.92 -23.08
CA PHE A 283 31.92 5.14 -22.30
C PHE A 283 33.19 5.06 -21.46
N VAL A 284 34.03 6.09 -21.54
CA VAL A 284 35.24 6.27 -20.73
C VAL A 284 35.13 7.62 -20.02
N PRO A 285 34.97 7.62 -18.69
CA PRO A 285 34.85 8.86 -17.93
C PRO A 285 36.12 9.74 -18.00
N ALA A 286 35.93 11.06 -17.98
CA ALA A 286 36.98 12.07 -17.86
C ALA A 286 37.67 12.01 -16.50
N THR A 287 36.91 11.71 -15.44
CA THR A 287 37.46 11.41 -14.12
C THR A 287 37.97 9.97 -14.07
N ASP A 288 39.30 9.82 -14.05
CA ASP A 288 39.93 8.51 -14.04
C ASP A 288 40.27 8.02 -12.62
N VAL A 289 40.74 8.89 -11.74
CA VAL A 289 41.25 8.51 -10.41
C VAL A 289 40.88 9.56 -9.37
N TRP A 290 40.68 9.12 -8.14
CA TRP A 290 40.55 9.97 -6.96
C TRP A 290 41.70 9.72 -5.99
N GLU A 291 42.12 10.76 -5.28
CA GLU A 291 43.00 10.61 -4.13
C GLU A 291 42.23 9.93 -2.98
N ALA A 292 42.87 9.01 -2.28
CA ALA A 292 42.28 8.38 -1.10
C ALA A 292 42.11 9.41 0.04
N PRO A 293 41.14 9.21 0.96
CA PRO A 293 41.00 10.04 2.15
C PRO A 293 42.33 10.22 2.90
N GLY A 294 42.70 11.48 3.18
CA GLY A 294 43.99 11.80 3.83
C GLY A 294 45.21 11.82 2.91
N GLY A 295 45.03 11.70 1.59
CA GLY A 295 46.08 11.92 0.58
C GLY A 295 47.12 10.80 0.47
N ARG A 296 46.86 9.63 1.05
CA ARG A 296 47.77 8.47 1.02
C ARG A 296 47.16 7.34 0.20
N GLY A 297 47.39 7.36 -1.11
CA GLY A 297 46.93 6.34 -2.05
C GLY A 297 45.84 6.85 -3.00
N PHE A 298 45.26 5.92 -3.74
CA PHE A 298 44.31 6.20 -4.81
C PHE A 298 43.03 5.38 -4.64
N VAL A 299 41.89 5.87 -5.11
CA VAL A 299 40.62 5.12 -5.13
C VAL A 299 39.96 5.21 -6.50
N ASP A 300 39.20 4.16 -6.84
CA ASP A 300 38.37 4.13 -8.04
C ASP A 300 37.12 5.01 -7.80
N PRO A 301 36.92 6.11 -8.55
CA PRO A 301 35.79 7.02 -8.36
C PRO A 301 34.41 6.35 -8.41
N PHE A 302 34.32 5.21 -9.10
CA PHE A 302 33.06 4.51 -9.34
C PHE A 302 32.87 3.30 -8.41
N ARG A 303 33.86 3.02 -7.58
CA ARG A 303 33.87 1.93 -6.58
C ARG A 303 34.68 2.37 -5.35
N PRO A 304 34.42 3.56 -4.77
CA PRO A 304 35.38 4.23 -3.88
C PRO A 304 35.64 3.45 -2.59
N THR A 305 34.67 2.64 -2.15
CA THR A 305 34.76 1.83 -0.92
C THR A 305 35.28 0.40 -1.14
N ILE A 306 35.55 0.00 -2.38
CA ILE A 306 35.77 -1.42 -2.72
C ILE A 306 37.13 -1.97 -2.29
N HIS A 307 38.10 -1.09 -2.08
CA HIS A 307 39.44 -1.45 -1.64
C HIS A 307 39.73 -0.70 -0.33
N PRO A 308 39.57 -1.35 0.83
CA PRO A 308 39.86 -0.73 2.12
C PRO A 308 41.26 -0.11 2.13
N GLY A 309 41.35 1.15 2.54
CA GLY A 309 42.61 1.91 2.57
C GLY A 309 43.12 2.42 1.22
N GLY A 310 42.39 2.16 0.12
CA GLY A 310 42.80 2.56 -1.23
C GLY A 310 43.95 1.73 -1.80
N TYR A 311 44.33 2.05 -3.03
CA TYR A 311 45.39 1.41 -3.81
C TYR A 311 46.72 2.13 -3.62
N GLY A 312 47.82 1.38 -3.72
CA GLY A 312 49.18 1.93 -3.58
C GLY A 312 49.65 2.71 -4.81
N SER A 313 49.06 2.46 -5.97
CA SER A 313 49.37 3.14 -7.24
C SER A 313 48.17 3.24 -8.16
N VAL A 314 48.21 4.19 -9.11
CA VAL A 314 47.19 4.35 -10.15
C VAL A 314 47.16 3.13 -11.06
N GLU A 315 48.32 2.54 -11.36
CA GLU A 315 48.48 1.36 -12.19
C GLU A 315 47.78 0.14 -11.58
N GLU A 316 47.95 -0.08 -10.27
CA GLU A 316 47.28 -1.15 -9.53
C GLU A 316 45.76 -0.99 -9.55
N MET A 317 45.27 0.23 -9.28
CA MET A 317 43.85 0.55 -9.34
C MET A 317 43.26 0.32 -10.74
N ARG A 318 43.95 0.77 -11.79
CA ARG A 318 43.52 0.57 -13.19
C ARG A 318 43.51 -0.91 -13.56
N ALA A 319 44.55 -1.67 -13.21
CA ALA A 319 44.60 -3.10 -13.47
C ALA A 319 43.47 -3.87 -12.77
N ASP A 320 43.13 -3.49 -11.55
CA ASP A 320 42.00 -4.06 -10.82
C ASP A 320 40.65 -3.66 -11.43
N ARG A 321 40.50 -2.41 -11.87
CA ARG A 321 39.32 -1.93 -12.60
C ARG A 321 39.12 -2.66 -13.93
N ASP A 322 40.19 -2.89 -14.69
CA ASP A 322 40.12 -3.60 -15.97
C ASP A 322 39.68 -5.05 -15.76
N ARG A 323 40.20 -5.71 -14.72
CA ARG A 323 39.74 -7.04 -14.29
C ARG A 323 38.25 -7.03 -13.92
N HIS A 324 37.83 -6.04 -13.14
CA HIS A 324 36.45 -5.86 -12.73
C HIS A 324 35.51 -5.67 -13.93
N LEU A 325 35.81 -4.73 -14.84
CA LEU A 325 34.99 -4.48 -16.02
C LEU A 325 34.93 -5.70 -16.95
N ALA A 326 36.02 -6.46 -17.06
CA ALA A 326 36.02 -7.74 -17.78
C ALA A 326 35.08 -8.77 -17.13
N ALA A 327 35.05 -8.85 -15.79
CA ALA A 327 34.12 -9.73 -15.07
C ALA A 327 32.66 -9.26 -15.19
N VAL A 328 32.39 -7.95 -15.16
CA VAL A 328 31.06 -7.40 -15.44
C VAL A 328 30.61 -7.78 -16.84
N ARG A 329 31.47 -7.62 -17.86
CA ARG A 329 31.16 -8.04 -19.22
C ARG A 329 30.89 -9.54 -19.34
N LEU A 330 31.62 -10.38 -18.61
CA LEU A 330 31.33 -11.82 -18.52
C LEU A 330 29.93 -12.05 -17.91
N MET A 331 29.61 -11.34 -16.84
CA MET A 331 28.29 -11.41 -16.20
C MET A 331 27.16 -11.06 -17.15
N LEU A 332 27.27 -9.96 -17.88
CA LEU A 332 26.24 -9.53 -18.83
C LEU A 332 25.99 -10.59 -19.93
N ARG A 333 27.03 -11.35 -20.33
CA ARG A 333 26.95 -12.36 -21.38
C ARG A 333 26.40 -13.70 -20.91
N GLU A 334 26.61 -14.04 -19.65
CA GLU A 334 26.30 -15.38 -19.13
C GLU A 334 25.06 -15.45 -18.24
N MET A 335 24.61 -14.34 -17.66
CA MET A 335 23.43 -14.35 -16.80
C MET A 335 22.15 -14.70 -17.58
N ASP A 336 21.26 -15.43 -16.93
CA ASP A 336 19.92 -15.78 -17.46
C ASP A 336 18.84 -14.90 -16.82
N VAL A 337 19.06 -14.49 -15.57
CA VAL A 337 18.17 -13.63 -14.79
C VAL A 337 18.97 -12.51 -14.17
N PHE A 338 18.49 -11.27 -14.30
CA PHE A 338 19.08 -10.10 -13.65
C PHE A 338 18.10 -9.47 -12.67
N VAL A 339 18.41 -9.49 -11.38
CA VAL A 339 17.65 -8.79 -10.35
C VAL A 339 18.28 -7.43 -10.11
N PHE A 340 17.54 -6.35 -10.34
CA PHE A 340 17.99 -5.00 -10.06
C PHE A 340 17.10 -4.31 -9.02
N THR A 341 17.69 -3.99 -7.87
CA THR A 341 17.01 -3.27 -6.79
C THR A 341 17.33 -1.78 -6.84
N LEU A 342 16.38 -1.00 -7.35
CA LEU A 342 16.44 0.46 -7.43
C LEU A 342 16.59 1.07 -6.03
N GLY A 343 17.64 1.86 -5.83
CA GLY A 343 17.97 2.46 -4.55
C GLY A 343 17.42 3.87 -4.42
N LEU A 344 17.99 4.79 -5.19
CA LEU A 344 17.88 6.23 -5.02
C LEU A 344 17.72 6.94 -6.37
N THR A 345 17.27 8.19 -6.34
CA THR A 345 17.24 9.11 -7.49
C THR A 345 18.35 10.16 -7.41
N GLU A 346 18.94 10.38 -6.23
CA GLU A 346 20.01 11.33 -6.01
C GLU A 346 21.37 10.76 -6.42
N THR A 347 22.16 11.56 -7.14
CA THR A 347 23.54 11.23 -7.54
C THR A 347 24.35 12.49 -7.79
N TRP A 348 25.65 12.34 -7.99
CA TRP A 348 26.57 13.41 -8.36
C TRP A 348 27.11 13.17 -9.75
N VAL A 349 27.10 14.20 -10.59
CA VAL A 349 27.53 14.14 -11.99
C VAL A 349 28.75 15.03 -12.23
N ASP A 350 29.68 14.52 -13.03
CA ASP A 350 30.74 15.28 -13.66
C ASP A 350 30.19 16.00 -14.90
N ARG A 351 30.16 17.33 -14.87
CA ARG A 351 29.60 18.16 -15.94
C ARG A 351 30.35 18.07 -17.26
N ARG A 352 31.59 17.58 -17.26
CA ARG A 352 32.44 17.54 -18.45
C ARG A 352 31.99 16.47 -19.44
N ASP A 353 31.47 15.36 -18.93
CA ASP A 353 31.16 14.16 -19.72
C ASP A 353 29.84 13.46 -19.32
N GLY A 354 29.22 13.87 -18.21
CA GLY A 354 28.00 13.26 -17.68
C GLY A 354 28.23 12.02 -16.83
N ALA A 355 29.47 11.70 -16.44
CA ALA A 355 29.75 10.56 -15.57
C ALA A 355 29.12 10.75 -14.19
N VAL A 356 28.45 9.73 -13.66
CA VAL A 356 27.86 9.75 -12.32
C VAL A 356 28.65 8.94 -11.31
N PHE A 357 28.62 9.40 -10.07
CA PHE A 357 29.34 8.80 -8.94
C PHE A 357 28.37 8.19 -7.91
N PRO A 358 28.78 7.12 -7.19
CA PRO A 358 28.02 6.55 -6.08
C PRO A 358 27.92 7.49 -4.88
N LEU A 359 28.96 8.31 -4.66
CA LEU A 359 29.04 9.27 -3.57
C LEU A 359 29.47 10.64 -4.09
N CYS A 360 29.22 11.68 -3.29
CA CYS A 360 29.80 12.98 -3.52
C CYS A 360 31.34 12.86 -3.47
N PRO A 361 32.09 13.42 -4.44
CA PRO A 361 33.54 13.53 -4.34
C PRO A 361 33.93 14.22 -3.03
N GLY A 362 34.91 13.67 -2.32
CA GLY A 362 35.33 14.12 -0.99
C GLY A 362 34.83 13.26 0.17
N VAL A 363 33.76 12.47 -0.01
CA VAL A 363 33.22 11.60 1.05
C VAL A 363 34.11 10.37 1.27
N SER A 364 34.43 9.65 0.20
CA SER A 364 35.24 8.44 0.26
C SER A 364 36.43 8.51 -0.72
N GLY A 365 36.93 9.73 -0.92
CA GLY A 365 38.03 10.04 -1.82
C GLY A 365 37.67 11.13 -2.83
N GLY A 366 38.69 11.68 -3.48
CA GLY A 366 38.55 12.81 -4.41
C GLY A 366 38.29 14.12 -3.67
N GLN A 367 37.97 15.17 -4.42
CA GLN A 367 37.64 16.49 -3.88
C GLN A 367 36.42 17.04 -4.62
N PHE A 368 35.48 17.58 -3.85
CA PHE A 368 34.35 18.28 -4.43
C PHE A 368 34.82 19.59 -5.08
N ASP A 369 34.30 19.85 -6.27
CA ASP A 369 34.53 21.07 -7.03
C ASP A 369 33.19 21.45 -7.67
N SER A 370 32.60 22.55 -7.26
CA SER A 370 31.28 22.99 -7.74
C SER A 370 31.27 23.45 -9.20
N ALA A 371 32.43 23.68 -9.82
CA ALA A 371 32.55 23.95 -11.25
C ALA A 371 32.42 22.65 -12.07
N ILE A 372 32.95 21.54 -11.57
CA ILE A 372 32.99 20.23 -12.25
C ILE A 372 31.81 19.36 -11.83
N HIS A 373 31.50 19.32 -10.53
CA HIS A 373 30.57 18.39 -9.93
C HIS A 373 29.23 19.06 -9.64
N GLN A 374 28.16 18.33 -9.92
CA GLN A 374 26.80 18.80 -9.73
C GLN A 374 25.94 17.72 -9.08
N PHE A 375 25.12 18.14 -8.13
CA PHE A 375 24.04 17.32 -7.61
C PHE A 375 22.95 17.14 -8.69
N LEU A 376 22.52 15.90 -8.88
CA LEU A 376 21.46 15.54 -9.81
C LEU A 376 20.44 14.64 -9.08
N ASN A 377 19.17 15.06 -9.07
CA ASN A 377 18.06 14.23 -8.64
C ASN A 377 17.28 13.79 -9.89
N LEU A 378 17.40 12.51 -10.24
CA LEU A 378 16.80 11.95 -11.45
C LEU A 378 15.27 12.06 -11.41
N SER A 379 14.71 12.61 -12.49
CA SER A 379 13.26 12.62 -12.69
C SER A 379 12.75 11.24 -13.09
N ILE A 380 11.42 11.08 -13.14
CA ILE A 380 10.81 9.86 -13.69
C ILE A 380 11.25 9.58 -15.13
N ASP A 381 11.37 10.60 -15.97
CA ASP A 381 11.77 10.42 -17.36
C ASP A 381 13.25 10.04 -17.47
N ASP A 382 14.11 10.59 -16.61
CA ASP A 382 15.51 10.16 -16.53
C ASP A 382 15.62 8.67 -16.19
N VAL A 383 14.90 8.22 -15.15
CA VAL A 383 14.93 6.82 -14.71
C VAL A 383 14.38 5.89 -15.78
N ARG A 384 13.23 6.22 -16.38
CA ARG A 384 12.64 5.43 -17.49
C ARG A 384 13.58 5.35 -18.69
N ASN A 385 14.20 6.45 -19.07
CA ASN A 385 15.14 6.49 -20.20
C ASN A 385 16.39 5.66 -19.91
N ASP A 386 16.95 5.77 -18.71
CA ASP A 386 18.12 5.00 -18.30
C ASP A 386 17.84 3.49 -18.28
N LEU A 387 16.68 3.08 -17.73
CA LEU A 387 16.26 1.68 -17.69
C LEU A 387 15.99 1.14 -19.10
N ASN A 388 15.29 1.88 -19.96
CA ASN A 388 15.06 1.46 -21.35
C ASN A 388 16.35 1.31 -22.13
N ARG A 389 17.30 2.25 -21.99
CA ARG A 389 18.63 2.15 -22.63
C ARG A 389 19.42 0.97 -22.08
N SER A 390 19.39 0.74 -20.77
CA SER A 390 20.04 -0.41 -20.14
C SER A 390 19.46 -1.72 -20.68
N LEU A 391 18.13 -1.85 -20.71
CA LEU A 391 17.44 -3.03 -21.26
C LEU A 391 17.74 -3.23 -22.75
N ALA A 392 17.82 -2.17 -23.54
CA ALA A 392 18.19 -2.26 -24.96
C ALA A 392 19.61 -2.84 -25.13
N LEU A 393 20.58 -2.34 -24.35
CA LEU A 393 21.95 -2.88 -24.35
C LEU A 393 21.98 -4.35 -23.88
N LEU A 394 21.30 -4.65 -22.77
CA LEU A 394 21.23 -6.00 -22.21
C LEU A 394 20.59 -6.98 -23.19
N ARG A 395 19.52 -6.60 -23.89
CA ARG A 395 18.88 -7.43 -24.92
C ARG A 395 19.79 -7.66 -26.13
N GLY A 396 20.59 -6.66 -26.50
CA GLY A 396 21.62 -6.81 -27.54
C GLY A 396 22.67 -7.86 -27.18
N ILE A 397 22.98 -8.02 -25.88
CA ILE A 397 23.94 -9.00 -25.37
C ILE A 397 23.27 -10.37 -25.14
N ARG A 398 22.08 -10.38 -24.53
CA ARG A 398 21.36 -11.57 -24.07
C ARG A 398 19.85 -11.43 -24.37
N PRO A 399 19.38 -11.81 -25.58
CA PRO A 399 17.99 -11.61 -25.99
C PRO A 399 16.93 -12.30 -25.14
N LYS A 400 17.29 -13.38 -24.44
CA LYS A 400 16.41 -14.17 -23.56
C LYS A 400 16.52 -13.81 -22.08
N LEU A 401 17.26 -12.75 -21.74
CA LEU A 401 17.45 -12.32 -20.36
C LEU A 401 16.10 -12.02 -19.71
N LYS A 402 15.85 -12.60 -18.52
CA LYS A 402 14.75 -12.17 -17.64
C LYS A 402 15.26 -11.09 -16.70
N VAL A 403 14.48 -10.04 -16.48
CA VAL A 403 14.85 -8.96 -15.54
C VAL A 403 13.80 -8.82 -14.46
N ILE A 404 14.24 -8.78 -13.20
CA ILE A 404 13.39 -8.55 -12.06
C ILE A 404 13.76 -7.19 -11.49
N LEU A 405 12.82 -6.25 -11.56
CA LEU A 405 12.95 -4.95 -10.92
C LEU A 405 12.29 -4.97 -9.55
N THR A 406 12.92 -4.33 -8.59
CA THR A 406 12.29 -4.02 -7.30
C THR A 406 12.80 -2.69 -6.77
N VAL A 407 12.06 -2.07 -5.86
CA VAL A 407 12.47 -0.84 -5.16
C VAL A 407 12.94 -1.17 -3.76
N SER A 408 14.05 -0.55 -3.36
CA SER A 408 14.59 -0.68 -2.02
C SER A 408 13.70 0.01 -0.99
N PRO A 409 13.31 -0.67 0.11
CA PRO A 409 12.54 -0.06 1.18
C PRO A 409 13.37 0.84 2.10
N VAL A 410 14.71 0.87 1.95
CA VAL A 410 15.60 1.63 2.83
C VAL A 410 15.50 3.13 2.52
N PRO A 411 15.07 4.00 3.47
CA PRO A 411 15.09 5.45 3.32
C PRO A 411 16.48 6.03 2.99
N LEU A 412 16.51 7.23 2.39
CA LEU A 412 17.77 7.96 2.21
C LEU A 412 18.39 8.23 3.59
N LYS A 413 19.70 8.06 3.70
CA LYS A 413 20.43 8.47 4.91
C LYS A 413 20.53 9.98 5.00
N ALA A 414 20.85 10.63 3.88
CA ALA A 414 20.93 12.08 3.74
C ALA A 414 20.45 12.49 2.34
N THR A 415 19.98 13.73 2.21
CA THR A 415 19.65 14.35 0.93
C THR A 415 20.53 15.57 0.72
N ALA A 416 20.98 15.76 -0.52
CA ALA A 416 21.67 16.99 -0.92
C ALA A 416 20.72 18.04 -1.51
N SER A 417 19.41 17.75 -1.52
CA SER A 417 18.37 18.72 -1.83
C SER A 417 18.12 19.68 -0.67
N ILE A 418 17.27 20.70 -0.90
CA ILE A 418 16.80 21.60 0.17
C ILE A 418 15.68 20.99 1.02
N ASP A 419 15.15 19.84 0.61
CA ASP A 419 13.99 19.22 1.24
C ASP A 419 14.37 18.47 2.52
N HIS A 420 13.37 18.22 3.36
CA HIS A 420 13.53 17.29 4.47
C HIS A 420 13.79 15.87 3.94
N VAL A 421 14.72 15.12 4.55
CA VAL A 421 15.13 13.77 4.09
C VAL A 421 13.96 12.79 3.93
N LEU A 422 12.93 12.92 4.77
CA LEU A 422 11.69 12.14 4.63
C LEU A 422 10.92 12.47 3.34
N THR A 423 10.78 13.75 3.00
CA THR A 423 10.13 14.20 1.76
C THR A 423 10.93 13.77 0.54
N ALA A 424 12.26 13.95 0.58
CA ALA A 424 13.17 13.47 -0.46
C ALA A 424 13.09 11.94 -0.65
N THR A 425 13.00 11.19 0.45
CA THR A 425 12.76 9.74 0.42
C THR A 425 11.44 9.39 -0.24
N CYS A 426 10.33 10.02 0.18
CA CYS A 426 9.03 9.76 -0.43
C CYS A 426 9.05 10.04 -1.94
N TYR A 427 9.64 11.16 -2.37
CA TYR A 427 9.80 11.47 -3.79
C TYR A 427 10.62 10.40 -4.51
N SER A 428 11.81 10.09 -3.99
CA SER A 428 12.75 9.15 -4.60
C SER A 428 12.10 7.77 -4.80
N LYS A 429 11.49 7.21 -3.76
CA LYS A 429 10.84 5.89 -3.84
C LYS A 429 9.62 5.90 -4.75
N SER A 430 8.85 6.98 -4.77
CA SER A 430 7.68 7.12 -5.67
C SER A 430 8.12 7.13 -7.13
N VAL A 431 9.15 7.91 -7.48
CA VAL A 431 9.71 7.96 -8.83
C VAL A 431 10.20 6.58 -9.27
N LEU A 432 11.00 5.91 -8.44
CA LEU A 432 11.55 4.59 -8.77
C LEU A 432 10.44 3.54 -8.91
N ARG A 433 9.40 3.61 -8.07
CA ARG A 433 8.28 2.67 -8.12
C ARG A 433 7.43 2.81 -9.37
N VAL A 434 7.16 4.05 -9.78
CA VAL A 434 6.46 4.35 -11.03
C VAL A 434 7.31 3.86 -12.20
N ALA A 435 8.60 4.23 -12.25
CA ALA A 435 9.50 3.80 -13.32
C ALA A 435 9.56 2.26 -13.46
N ALA A 436 9.68 1.55 -12.35
CA ALA A 436 9.71 0.09 -12.36
C ALA A 436 8.40 -0.52 -12.86
N HIS A 437 7.25 0.10 -12.57
CA HIS A 437 5.96 -0.30 -13.12
C HIS A 437 5.93 -0.16 -14.64
N ASP A 438 6.24 1.03 -15.15
CA ASP A 438 6.13 1.31 -16.58
C ASP A 438 7.06 0.42 -17.40
N ILE A 439 8.25 0.15 -16.85
CA ILE A 439 9.23 -0.73 -17.50
C ILE A 439 8.75 -2.19 -17.45
N ALA A 440 8.15 -2.67 -16.36
CA ALA A 440 7.59 -4.03 -16.32
C ALA A 440 6.40 -4.17 -17.29
N ASP A 441 5.51 -3.18 -17.34
CA ASP A 441 4.33 -3.20 -18.22
C ASP A 441 4.70 -3.11 -19.71
N ALA A 442 5.80 -2.44 -20.05
CA ALA A 442 6.27 -2.28 -21.42
C ALA A 442 7.02 -3.51 -21.98
N HIS A 443 7.41 -4.47 -21.12
CA HIS A 443 8.37 -5.52 -21.49
C HIS A 443 8.03 -6.88 -20.85
N ASP A 444 7.55 -7.85 -21.64
CA ASP A 444 7.12 -9.18 -21.16
C ASP A 444 8.20 -9.97 -20.38
N ASN A 445 9.47 -9.72 -20.64
CA ASN A 445 10.61 -10.36 -19.96
C ASN A 445 11.09 -9.59 -18.72
N VAL A 446 10.31 -8.60 -18.26
CA VAL A 446 10.59 -7.79 -17.07
C VAL A 446 9.44 -7.94 -16.08
N GLY A 447 9.75 -8.32 -14.83
CA GLY A 447 8.78 -8.39 -13.74
C GLY A 447 9.11 -7.39 -12.63
N TYR A 448 8.09 -6.71 -12.09
CA TYR A 448 8.24 -5.95 -10.85
C TYR A 448 7.92 -6.84 -9.65
N PHE A 449 8.86 -6.96 -8.71
CA PHE A 449 8.64 -7.67 -7.45
C PHE A 449 8.40 -6.67 -6.29
N PRO A 450 7.29 -6.75 -5.54
CA PRO A 450 6.88 -5.73 -4.57
C PRO A 450 7.58 -5.83 -3.20
N SER A 451 8.91 -5.91 -3.15
CA SER A 451 9.62 -5.94 -1.86
C SER A 451 9.50 -4.63 -1.08
N TYR A 452 9.39 -3.50 -1.80
CA TYR A 452 9.14 -2.19 -1.20
C TYR A 452 7.84 -2.21 -0.38
N GLU A 453 6.74 -2.60 -1.01
CA GLU A 453 5.40 -2.59 -0.40
C GLU A 453 5.24 -3.57 0.75
N ILE A 454 5.88 -4.75 0.67
CA ILE A 454 5.90 -5.72 1.77
C ILE A 454 6.52 -5.10 3.03
N ILE A 455 7.60 -4.31 2.86
CA ILE A 455 8.29 -3.69 4.00
C ILE A 455 7.58 -2.41 4.46
N THR A 456 7.21 -1.51 3.55
CA THR A 456 6.65 -0.20 3.89
C THR A 456 5.14 -0.20 4.15
N GLY A 457 4.45 -1.32 3.90
CA GLY A 457 3.01 -1.41 3.99
C GLY A 457 2.47 -1.10 5.39
N ASN A 458 1.44 -0.26 5.46
CA ASN A 458 0.81 0.15 6.73
C ASN A 458 0.22 -1.05 7.53
N PHE A 459 0.01 -2.20 6.89
CA PHE A 459 -0.46 -3.44 7.52
C PHE A 459 0.47 -3.92 8.64
N ASN A 460 1.77 -3.66 8.54
CA ASN A 460 2.76 -4.06 9.55
C ASN A 460 3.04 -2.95 10.58
N ARG A 461 2.48 -1.74 10.41
CA ARG A 461 2.64 -0.59 11.33
C ARG A 461 4.10 -0.25 11.66
N GLY A 462 5.02 -0.42 10.70
CA GLY A 462 6.45 -0.14 10.87
C GLY A 462 7.24 -1.24 11.58
N ALA A 463 6.61 -2.39 11.90
CA ALA A 463 7.26 -3.48 12.65
C ALA A 463 8.46 -4.11 11.94
N TYR A 464 8.64 -3.86 10.64
CA TYR A 464 9.76 -4.36 9.85
C TYR A 464 10.98 -3.44 9.83
N TYR A 465 10.91 -2.24 10.42
CA TYR A 465 12.06 -1.37 10.59
C TYR A 465 12.68 -1.49 11.97
N ALA A 466 14.01 -1.41 12.05
CA ALA A 466 14.76 -1.32 13.29
C ALA A 466 14.50 0.01 14.01
N ASP A 467 15.13 0.21 15.16
CA ASP A 467 14.90 1.38 16.01
C ASP A 467 15.34 2.70 15.36
N ASP A 468 16.23 2.64 14.38
CA ASP A 468 16.66 3.78 13.54
C ASP A 468 15.62 4.18 12.47
N LEU A 469 14.54 3.40 12.34
CA LEU A 469 13.49 3.56 11.33
C LEU A 469 13.98 3.47 9.87
N ARG A 470 15.16 2.85 9.64
CA ARG A 470 15.79 2.73 8.32
C ARG A 470 16.24 1.30 8.02
N GLU A 471 16.94 0.65 8.93
CA GLU A 471 17.37 -0.74 8.74
C GLU A 471 16.17 -1.70 8.75
N VAL A 472 16.15 -2.67 7.84
CA VAL A 472 15.08 -3.66 7.75
C VAL A 472 15.40 -4.85 8.64
N ARG A 473 14.48 -5.18 9.55
CA ARG A 473 14.63 -6.31 10.47
C ARG A 473 14.58 -7.67 9.73
N PRO A 474 15.21 -8.72 10.28
CA PRO A 474 15.20 -10.06 9.68
C PRO A 474 13.80 -10.63 9.40
N GLU A 475 12.79 -10.29 10.22
CA GLU A 475 11.41 -10.73 10.03
C GLU A 475 10.80 -10.18 8.75
N GLY A 476 11.07 -8.91 8.43
CA GLY A 476 10.63 -8.28 7.19
C GLY A 476 11.31 -8.90 5.97
N VAL A 477 12.63 -9.09 6.05
CA VAL A 477 13.40 -9.77 4.99
C VAL A 477 12.87 -11.19 4.76
N SER A 478 12.58 -11.92 5.83
CA SER A 478 12.04 -13.29 5.74
C SER A 478 10.68 -13.34 5.06
N HIS A 479 9.80 -12.36 5.33
CA HIS A 479 8.53 -12.22 4.63
C HIS A 479 8.76 -11.99 3.13
N VAL A 480 9.57 -11.00 2.77
CA VAL A 480 9.91 -10.69 1.37
C VAL A 480 10.43 -11.93 0.65
N MET A 481 11.37 -12.65 1.25
CA MET A 481 11.99 -13.81 0.60
C MET A 481 11.03 -14.99 0.46
N ARG A 482 10.17 -15.25 1.46
CA ARG A 482 9.13 -16.29 1.33
C ARG A 482 8.20 -15.99 0.15
N THR A 483 7.71 -14.75 0.06
CA THR A 483 6.85 -14.32 -1.05
C THR A 483 7.59 -14.36 -2.40
N PHE A 484 8.88 -13.97 -2.43
CA PHE A 484 9.70 -14.09 -3.63
C PHE A 484 9.79 -15.54 -4.11
N PHE A 485 10.09 -16.48 -3.22
CA PHE A 485 10.24 -17.88 -3.61
C PHE A 485 8.90 -18.53 -4.02
N GLU A 486 7.79 -18.10 -3.44
CA GLU A 486 6.46 -18.60 -3.80
C GLU A 486 6.07 -18.23 -5.23
N HIS A 487 6.35 -16.99 -5.65
CA HIS A 487 5.88 -16.45 -6.92
C HIS A 487 6.90 -16.48 -8.05
N VAL A 488 8.17 -16.25 -7.73
CA VAL A 488 9.24 -16.03 -8.73
C VAL A 488 10.04 -17.29 -8.99
N ALA A 489 10.13 -18.21 -8.03
CA ALA A 489 10.93 -19.42 -8.15
C ALA A 489 10.12 -20.62 -8.65
N GLU A 490 10.71 -21.50 -9.44
CA GLU A 490 10.12 -22.81 -9.75
C GLU A 490 10.18 -23.72 -8.52
N SER A 491 9.09 -24.41 -8.21
CA SER A 491 9.02 -25.34 -7.08
C SER A 491 9.97 -26.53 -7.30
N GLY A 492 11.15 -26.50 -6.67
CA GLY A 492 12.18 -27.54 -6.83
C GLY A 492 13.27 -27.57 -5.76
N ALA A 493 13.11 -26.80 -4.68
CA ALA A 493 14.02 -26.79 -3.53
C ALA A 493 13.25 -26.86 -2.22
N HIS A 494 12.82 -28.07 -1.85
CA HIS A 494 12.74 -28.38 -0.42
C HIS A 494 14.19 -28.39 0.12
N PRO A 495 14.47 -27.84 1.31
CA PRO A 495 15.79 -27.94 1.93
C PRO A 495 16.02 -29.39 2.37
N ASN A 496 16.33 -30.28 1.43
CA ASN A 496 16.94 -31.56 1.74
C ASN A 496 18.46 -31.37 1.64
N LEU A 497 19.07 -31.24 2.81
CA LEU A 497 20.50 -31.38 3.06
C LEU A 497 20.92 -32.83 2.81
N THR A 498 20.83 -33.36 1.59
CA THR A 498 21.45 -34.64 1.23
C THR A 498 21.83 -34.69 -0.26
N ALA A 499 23.15 -34.66 -0.45
CA ALA A 499 23.99 -35.29 -1.48
C ALA A 499 23.59 -35.26 -2.97
N ASP A 500 24.59 -34.89 -3.78
CA ASP A 500 24.66 -34.93 -5.25
C ASP A 500 23.81 -33.93 -6.04
N ARG A 501 24.23 -32.67 -6.00
CA ARG A 501 24.04 -31.70 -7.09
C ARG A 501 25.40 -31.10 -7.50
N PRO A 502 25.55 -30.62 -8.75
CA PRO A 502 26.79 -30.04 -9.25
C PRO A 502 27.27 -28.95 -8.28
N THR A 503 28.54 -29.01 -7.94
CA THR A 503 29.18 -28.09 -7.01
C THR A 503 28.88 -26.64 -7.41
N PRO A 504 28.45 -25.76 -6.47
CA PRO A 504 28.37 -24.33 -6.73
C PRO A 504 29.68 -23.85 -7.34
N SER A 505 29.62 -23.01 -8.37
CA SER A 505 30.80 -22.49 -9.06
C SER A 505 31.76 -21.70 -8.16
N ALA A 506 31.34 -21.35 -6.94
CA ALA A 506 32.22 -20.98 -5.82
C ALA A 506 31.46 -21.07 -4.49
N PRO A 507 32.14 -21.33 -3.35
CA PRO A 507 31.53 -21.26 -2.04
C PRO A 507 31.14 -19.81 -1.73
N ILE A 508 29.86 -19.60 -1.47
CA ILE A 508 29.34 -18.33 -0.95
C ILE A 508 29.78 -18.25 0.49
N ILE A 509 30.50 -17.19 0.82
CA ILE A 509 31.21 -17.10 2.08
C ILE A 509 30.21 -16.69 3.17
N PRO A 510 29.78 -17.60 4.07
CA PRO A 510 28.70 -17.29 5.01
C PRO A 510 29.16 -16.24 6.02
N ALA A 511 28.35 -15.21 6.23
CA ALA A 511 28.55 -14.25 7.30
C ALA A 511 28.23 -14.88 8.66
N ALA A 512 28.96 -14.49 9.70
CA ALA A 512 28.54 -14.73 11.08
C ALA A 512 27.18 -14.02 11.31
N PRO A 513 26.31 -14.54 12.17
CA PRO A 513 24.93 -14.04 12.35
C PRO A 513 24.78 -12.57 12.79
N ASN A 514 25.89 -11.87 13.11
CA ASN A 514 25.92 -10.46 13.51
C ASN A 514 26.91 -9.60 12.69
N ALA A 515 27.37 -10.05 11.52
CA ALA A 515 28.28 -9.24 10.69
C ALA A 515 27.48 -8.26 9.84
N ALA A 516 27.62 -6.97 10.15
CA ALA A 516 27.14 -5.85 9.35
C ALA A 516 27.34 -6.14 7.86
N LEU A 517 26.27 -5.92 7.07
CA LEU A 517 26.41 -5.72 5.62
C LEU A 517 27.60 -4.78 5.42
N LEU A 518 28.49 -5.09 4.46
CA LEU A 518 29.58 -4.21 4.05
C LEU A 518 29.08 -2.76 4.13
N GLU A 519 29.70 -1.94 4.99
CA GLU A 519 29.13 -0.65 5.43
C GLU A 519 28.53 0.09 4.24
N CYS A 520 27.21 0.35 4.30
CA CYS A 520 26.51 1.02 3.23
C CYS A 520 27.20 2.36 2.96
N GLU A 521 27.53 2.64 1.70
CA GLU A 521 28.23 3.87 1.31
C GLU A 521 27.50 5.14 1.79
N GLU A 522 26.16 5.07 1.91
CA GLU A 522 25.36 6.15 2.50
C GLU A 522 25.68 6.45 3.97
N GLU A 523 26.16 5.49 4.77
CA GLU A 523 26.56 5.72 6.17
C GLU A 523 27.72 6.71 6.28
N LEU A 524 28.57 6.79 5.23
CA LEU A 524 29.69 7.73 5.19
C LEU A 524 29.22 9.20 5.14
N LEU A 525 28.00 9.46 4.65
CA LEU A 525 27.44 10.81 4.56
C LEU A 525 27.22 11.45 5.94
N GLU A 526 26.85 10.65 6.96
CA GLU A 526 26.72 11.15 8.33
C GLU A 526 28.07 11.33 9.01
N PHE A 527 29.02 10.41 8.76
CA PHE A 527 30.36 10.48 9.33
C PHE A 527 31.06 11.80 8.95
N ASP A 528 30.94 12.23 7.70
CA ASP A 528 31.49 13.50 7.24
C ASP A 528 30.93 14.70 7.99
N ARG A 529 29.62 14.72 8.26
CA ARG A 529 28.99 15.80 9.03
C ARG A 529 29.54 15.85 10.46
N VAL A 530 29.69 14.70 11.11
CA VAL A 530 30.26 14.63 12.47
C VAL A 530 31.71 15.11 12.48
N MET A 531 32.50 14.75 11.46
CA MET A 531 33.90 15.19 11.36
C MET A 531 34.02 16.68 11.03
N ALA A 532 33.12 17.25 10.22
CA ALA A 532 33.06 18.69 9.98
C ALA A 532 32.73 19.46 11.26
N MET A 533 31.72 19.04 12.03
CA MET A 533 31.36 19.69 13.30
C MET A 533 32.48 19.65 14.36
N ARG A 534 33.37 18.65 14.31
CA ARG A 534 34.56 18.55 15.19
C ARG A 534 35.73 19.42 14.74
N ARG A 535 35.75 19.90 13.49
CA ARG A 535 36.77 20.83 12.99
C ARG A 535 36.41 22.29 13.28
N ASP A 536 35.11 22.58 13.43
CA ASP A 536 34.57 23.91 13.71
C ASP A 536 34.40 24.21 15.21
N ALA A 537 34.64 23.22 16.09
CA ALA A 537 34.61 23.32 17.56
C ALA A 537 36.03 23.31 18.12
#